data_AF-A0A964ETW3-F1
#
_entry.id   AF-A0A964ETW3-F1
#
_cell.length_a   1.000
_cell.length_b   1.000
_cell.length_c   1.000
_cell.angle_alpha   90.00
_cell.angle_beta   90.00
_cell.angle_gamma   90.00
#
_symmetry.space_group_name_H-M   'P 1'
#
loop_
_entity.id
_entity.type
_entity.pdbx_description
1 polymer ?
#
loop_
_entity_poly.entity_id
_entity_poly.type
_entity_poly.pdbx_seq_one_letter_code
_entity_poly.pdbx_strand_id
1 'polypeptide(L)'
;MWRALGVLGLVAACAKDTVVDSAPVEPVSPMGRLLIEELYYTGAPPAGGADHYFSDQFIELVNASDQPVMIGGLYLGDVFGVAGEINPGTTPDSQAGRDPDHVYLQNVWRIPGAPEDVVLAPGASALIAHDGVNHAPFSPVDLTGASWEAFVDRGHDEDSPLVDNLEEVHFTGGYDWLMTVFGPSVVVLELESEDALEPALRDGWRLRTAPVEAVVDAVETLMDADSAAFKRLPEAVDAGFLHASGTYTGESVRRVRADGVLQDTDDSSADFEVIATPEPGG
;
A
#
# COMPACT_ATOMS: atom_id res chain seq x y z
N MET A 1 -28.57 -76.45 29.64
CA MET A 1 -28.16 -75.03 29.50
C MET A 1 -26.70 -74.99 29.06
N TRP A 2 -26.44 -75.12 27.75
CA TRP A 2 -25.08 -75.01 27.18
C TRP A 2 -25.12 -73.91 26.11
N ARG A 3 -24.18 -72.96 26.22
CA ARG A 3 -24.04 -71.76 25.39
C ARG A 3 -23.38 -72.11 24.05
N ALA A 4 -23.91 -71.61 22.95
CA ALA A 4 -23.22 -71.57 21.66
C ALA A 4 -22.52 -70.20 21.50
N LEU A 5 -21.21 -70.22 21.27
CA LEU A 5 -20.40 -69.06 20.92
C LEU A 5 -20.72 -68.64 19.47
N GLY A 6 -21.09 -67.36 19.28
CA GLY A 6 -21.08 -66.72 17.97
C GLY A 6 -19.72 -66.09 17.70
N VAL A 7 -19.08 -66.48 16.59
CA VAL A 7 -17.86 -65.85 16.08
C VAL A 7 -18.27 -64.63 15.25
N LEU A 8 -17.93 -63.42 15.71
CA LEU A 8 -18.01 -62.20 14.91
C LEU A 8 -16.70 -62.08 14.12
N GLY A 9 -16.76 -62.21 12.80
CA GLY A 9 -15.67 -61.83 11.90
C GLY A 9 -15.62 -60.32 11.75
N LEU A 10 -14.53 -59.69 12.20
CA LEU A 10 -14.26 -58.28 11.97
C LEU A 10 -13.73 -58.12 10.54
N VAL A 11 -14.51 -57.52 9.64
CA VAL A 11 -14.02 -57.11 8.33
C VAL A 11 -13.49 -55.68 8.49
N ALA A 12 -12.17 -55.53 8.53
CA ALA A 12 -11.52 -54.23 8.46
C ALA A 12 -11.59 -53.74 7.00
N ALA A 13 -12.48 -52.78 6.73
CA ALA A 13 -12.46 -52.03 5.49
C ALA A 13 -11.46 -50.87 5.66
N CYS A 14 -10.29 -50.99 5.02
CA CYS A 14 -9.39 -49.84 4.85
C CYS A 14 -10.03 -48.87 3.86
N ALA A 15 -10.68 -47.82 4.36
CA ALA A 15 -10.97 -46.65 3.54
C ALA A 15 -9.62 -46.01 3.17
N LYS A 16 -9.30 -46.00 1.88
CA LYS A 16 -8.22 -45.16 1.37
C LYS A 16 -8.75 -43.74 1.35
N ASP A 17 -8.30 -42.92 2.28
CA ASP A 17 -8.48 -41.48 2.19
C ASP A 17 -7.92 -41.04 0.84
N THR A 18 -8.81 -40.58 -0.02
CA THR A 18 -8.46 -40.02 -1.31
C THR A 18 -8.14 -38.57 -1.01
N VAL A 19 -6.85 -38.28 -0.86
CA VAL A 19 -6.36 -36.89 -0.87
C VAL A 19 -6.71 -36.37 -2.26
N VAL A 20 -7.73 -35.52 -2.33
CA VAL A 20 -8.03 -34.77 -3.54
C VAL A 20 -6.96 -33.70 -3.62
N ASP A 21 -5.92 -33.98 -4.38
CA ASP A 21 -4.92 -32.99 -4.75
C ASP A 21 -5.62 -31.99 -5.69
N SER A 22 -6.15 -30.92 -5.11
CA SER A 22 -6.74 -29.84 -5.91
C SER A 22 -5.60 -29.21 -6.71
N ALA A 23 -5.76 -29.12 -8.03
CA ALA A 23 -4.80 -28.45 -8.90
C ALA A 23 -4.46 -27.05 -8.34
N PRO A 24 -3.20 -26.56 -8.50
CA PRO A 24 -2.83 -25.22 -8.07
C PRO A 24 -3.83 -24.20 -8.62
N VAL A 25 -4.32 -23.31 -7.76
CA VAL A 25 -5.19 -22.21 -8.18
C VAL A 25 -4.32 -21.23 -8.96
N GLU A 26 -4.68 -20.99 -10.22
CA GLU A 26 -3.97 -20.03 -11.07
C GLU A 26 -4.07 -18.61 -10.47
N PRO A 27 -2.97 -17.83 -10.46
CA PRO A 27 -3.00 -16.44 -10.02
C PRO A 27 -3.94 -15.57 -10.86
N VAL A 28 -4.53 -14.54 -10.24
CA VAL A 28 -5.49 -13.62 -10.86
C VAL A 28 -5.02 -12.17 -10.80
N SER A 29 -5.66 -11.29 -11.59
CA SER A 29 -5.39 -9.85 -11.57
C SER A 29 -5.76 -9.22 -10.21
N PRO A 30 -5.03 -8.18 -9.79
CA PRO A 30 -5.17 -7.54 -8.48
C PRO A 30 -6.44 -6.69 -8.33
N MET A 31 -7.07 -6.24 -9.43
CA MET A 31 -8.25 -5.39 -9.39
C MET A 31 -9.38 -5.99 -8.54
N GLY A 32 -9.79 -5.27 -7.49
CA GLY A 32 -10.79 -5.70 -6.50
C GLY A 32 -10.34 -6.83 -5.57
N ARG A 33 -9.03 -7.08 -5.46
CA ARG A 33 -8.45 -8.17 -4.65
C ARG A 33 -7.22 -7.74 -3.85
N LEU A 34 -6.40 -6.86 -4.40
CA LEU A 34 -5.25 -6.27 -3.72
C LEU A 34 -5.66 -4.94 -3.11
N LEU A 35 -5.41 -4.77 -1.82
CA LEU A 35 -5.73 -3.54 -1.09
C LEU A 35 -4.49 -3.00 -0.38
N ILE A 36 -4.44 -1.70 -0.12
CA ILE A 36 -3.59 -1.04 0.85
C ILE A 36 -4.19 -1.35 2.23
N GLU A 37 -3.46 -2.10 3.06
CA GLU A 37 -3.88 -2.42 4.43
C GLU A 37 -3.45 -1.33 5.41
N GLU A 38 -2.23 -0.83 5.29
CA GLU A 38 -1.70 0.20 6.18
C GLU A 38 -0.80 1.17 5.41
N LEU A 39 -0.95 2.45 5.70
CA LEU A 39 -0.08 3.51 5.23
C LEU A 39 0.46 4.27 6.44
N TYR A 40 1.78 4.19 6.65
CA TYR A 40 2.47 4.99 7.65
C TYR A 40 3.23 6.12 6.98
N TYR A 41 2.79 7.35 7.24
CA TYR A 41 3.32 8.55 6.58
C TYR A 41 3.72 9.66 7.56
N THR A 42 3.25 9.64 8.81
CA THR A 42 3.38 10.81 9.69
C THR A 42 4.80 11.04 10.18
N GLY A 43 5.65 10.01 10.16
CA GLY A 43 6.99 10.05 10.76
C GLY A 43 6.96 9.94 12.28
N ALA A 44 8.12 9.69 12.89
CA ALA A 44 8.24 9.43 14.32
C ALA A 44 8.50 10.69 15.16
N PRO A 45 8.00 10.71 16.42
CA PRO A 45 8.26 11.77 17.38
C PRO A 45 9.74 11.81 17.81
N PRO A 46 10.19 12.88 18.52
CA PRO A 46 11.56 13.00 18.96
C PRO A 46 12.08 11.78 19.74
N ALA A 47 13.09 11.11 19.19
CA ALA A 47 13.76 9.95 19.77
C ALA A 47 15.19 9.82 19.21
N GLY A 48 16.04 9.02 19.85
CA GLY A 48 17.40 8.76 19.33
C GLY A 48 18.35 9.97 19.22
N GLY A 49 17.95 11.15 19.72
CA GLY A 49 18.68 12.41 19.54
C GLY A 49 18.27 13.22 18.31
N ALA A 50 17.23 12.82 17.59
CA ALA A 50 16.59 13.58 16.52
C ALA A 50 15.30 14.27 17.04
N ASP A 51 15.02 15.47 16.52
CA ASP A 51 13.79 16.22 16.84
C ASP A 51 12.57 15.75 16.03
N HIS A 52 12.79 14.93 15.00
CA HIS A 52 11.80 14.28 14.16
C HIS A 52 12.50 13.24 13.26
N TYR A 53 11.76 12.27 12.74
CA TYR A 53 12.25 11.24 11.82
C TYR A 53 11.17 10.84 10.82
N PHE A 54 11.52 10.57 9.57
CA PHE A 54 10.55 10.31 8.47
C PHE A 54 10.98 9.22 7.48
N SER A 55 12.16 8.65 7.67
CA SER A 55 12.66 7.51 6.87
C SER A 55 11.94 6.20 7.18
N ASP A 56 11.08 6.18 8.20
CA ASP A 56 10.35 5.01 8.68
C ASP A 56 8.99 4.79 8.01
N GLN A 57 8.68 5.55 6.96
CA GLN A 57 7.41 5.43 6.22
C GLN A 57 7.29 4.08 5.51
N PHE A 58 6.06 3.59 5.36
CA PHE A 58 5.79 2.39 4.56
C PHE A 58 4.37 2.37 4.00
N ILE A 59 4.20 1.51 2.98
CA ILE A 59 2.91 1.10 2.42
C ILE A 59 2.83 -0.42 2.54
N GLU A 60 1.76 -0.94 3.14
CA GLU A 60 1.47 -2.36 3.19
C GLU A 60 0.34 -2.71 2.23
N LEU A 61 0.61 -3.63 1.31
CA LEU A 61 -0.37 -4.19 0.39
C LEU A 61 -0.79 -5.58 0.87
N VAL A 62 -2.06 -5.93 0.76
CA VAL A 62 -2.59 -7.23 1.16
C VAL A 62 -3.46 -7.83 0.06
N ASN A 63 -3.29 -9.13 -0.17
CA ASN A 63 -4.25 -9.90 -0.97
C ASN A 63 -5.49 -10.23 -0.11
N ALA A 64 -6.55 -9.44 -0.29
CA ALA A 64 -7.82 -9.58 0.42
C ALA A 64 -8.72 -10.70 -0.15
N SER A 65 -8.28 -11.43 -1.18
CA SER A 65 -9.04 -12.50 -1.83
C SER A 65 -8.64 -13.90 -1.36
N ASP A 66 -9.39 -14.91 -1.79
CA ASP A 66 -9.11 -16.34 -1.56
C ASP A 66 -8.29 -16.99 -2.69
N GLN A 67 -7.80 -16.19 -3.64
CA GLN A 67 -6.99 -16.62 -4.78
C GLN A 67 -5.60 -15.98 -4.75
N PRO A 68 -4.55 -16.63 -5.27
CA PRO A 68 -3.26 -15.97 -5.44
C PRO A 68 -3.41 -14.76 -6.39
N VAL A 69 -2.76 -13.63 -6.07
CA VAL A 69 -2.87 -12.39 -6.85
C VAL A 69 -1.50 -12.00 -7.41
N MET A 70 -1.46 -11.70 -8.71
CA MET A 70 -0.28 -11.19 -9.41
C MET A 70 -0.03 -9.73 -9.03
N ILE A 71 1.17 -9.43 -8.53
CA ILE A 71 1.57 -8.08 -8.14
C ILE A 71 2.85 -7.59 -8.84
N GLY A 72 3.53 -8.47 -9.57
CA GLY A 72 4.72 -8.10 -10.33
C GLY A 72 4.41 -7.06 -11.40
N GLY A 73 5.24 -6.02 -11.50
CA GLY A 73 5.08 -4.97 -12.49
C GLY A 73 3.99 -3.94 -12.19
N LEU A 74 3.28 -4.03 -11.06
CA LEU A 74 2.36 -2.98 -10.62
C LEU A 74 3.12 -1.69 -10.31
N TYR A 75 2.45 -0.57 -10.57
CA TYR A 75 2.99 0.75 -10.29
C TYR A 75 2.37 1.28 -9.00
N LEU A 76 3.13 2.10 -8.27
CA LEU A 76 2.64 2.81 -7.10
C LEU A 76 3.26 4.20 -7.02
N GLY A 77 2.56 5.15 -6.42
CA GLY A 77 3.05 6.52 -6.38
C GLY A 77 2.21 7.47 -5.54
N ASP A 78 2.80 8.62 -5.21
CA ASP A 78 2.11 9.73 -4.56
C ASP A 78 1.46 10.66 -5.59
N VAL A 79 0.20 11.02 -5.33
CA VAL A 79 -0.59 11.91 -6.18
C VAL A 79 -0.20 13.36 -5.90
N PHE A 80 -0.02 14.11 -6.99
CA PHE A 80 0.33 15.52 -6.99
C PHE A 80 -0.73 16.40 -6.34
N GLY A 81 -0.25 17.26 -5.45
CA GLY A 81 -1.01 18.34 -4.83
C GLY A 81 -0.64 18.52 -3.36
N VAL A 82 -0.91 19.71 -2.81
CA VAL A 82 -0.71 19.98 -1.39
C VAL A 82 -1.84 19.40 -0.55
N ALA A 83 -1.52 18.85 0.62
CA ALA A 83 -2.46 18.12 1.48
C ALA A 83 -3.38 19.01 2.35
N GLY A 84 -3.22 20.34 2.28
CA GLY A 84 -3.88 21.29 3.17
C GLY A 84 -3.24 22.67 3.12
N GLU A 85 -3.70 23.59 3.98
CA GLU A 85 -3.10 24.92 4.14
C GLU A 85 -1.82 24.86 5.00
N ILE A 86 -0.80 24.16 4.48
CA ILE A 86 0.49 23.92 5.18
C ILE A 86 1.17 25.24 5.58
N ASN A 87 1.02 26.27 4.74
CA ASN A 87 1.46 27.63 5.03
C ASN A 87 0.28 28.60 4.82
N PRO A 88 0.22 29.73 5.56
CA PRO A 88 -0.83 30.72 5.37
C PRO A 88 -0.95 31.17 3.91
N GLY A 89 -2.13 31.02 3.33
CA GLY A 89 -2.43 31.36 1.93
C GLY A 89 -2.13 30.26 0.91
N THR A 90 -1.71 29.06 1.33
CA THR A 90 -1.65 27.89 0.45
C THR A 90 -3.04 27.58 -0.11
N THR A 91 -3.14 27.38 -1.43
CA THR A 91 -4.40 27.09 -2.13
C THR A 91 -4.34 25.70 -2.79
N PRO A 92 -5.47 24.99 -2.94
CA PRO A 92 -5.50 23.70 -3.63
C PRO A 92 -4.98 23.78 -5.08
N ASP A 93 -4.09 22.85 -5.44
CA ASP A 93 -3.44 22.71 -6.75
C ASP A 93 -3.71 21.34 -7.42
N SER A 94 -4.46 20.47 -6.75
CA SER A 94 -4.97 19.19 -7.26
C SER A 94 -5.63 19.28 -8.64
N GLN A 95 -5.49 18.22 -9.44
CA GLN A 95 -6.11 18.10 -10.76
C GLN A 95 -7.44 17.32 -10.73
N ALA A 96 -7.81 16.67 -9.64
CA ALA A 96 -9.01 15.81 -9.55
C ALA A 96 -10.29 16.49 -10.01
N GLY A 97 -10.53 17.75 -9.62
CA GLY A 97 -11.71 18.50 -10.05
C GLY A 97 -11.64 19.07 -11.48
N ARG A 98 -10.46 19.08 -12.10
CA ARG A 98 -10.22 19.62 -13.45
C ARG A 98 -10.20 18.53 -14.52
N ASP A 99 -9.74 17.34 -14.15
CA ASP A 99 -9.58 16.16 -14.98
C ASP A 99 -9.91 14.92 -14.14
N PRO A 100 -11.21 14.64 -13.91
CA PRO A 100 -11.64 13.56 -13.02
C PRO A 100 -11.43 12.16 -13.61
N ASP A 101 -11.05 12.07 -14.88
CA ASP A 101 -10.80 10.80 -15.58
C ASP A 101 -9.35 10.31 -15.39
N HIS A 102 -8.48 11.10 -14.75
CA HIS A 102 -7.08 10.75 -14.51
C HIS A 102 -6.61 11.05 -13.08
N VAL A 103 -5.67 10.23 -12.60
CA VAL A 103 -4.83 10.55 -11.44
C VAL A 103 -3.52 11.17 -11.92
N TYR A 104 -3.03 12.16 -11.19
CA TYR A 104 -1.79 12.90 -11.51
C TYR A 104 -0.72 12.55 -10.50
N LEU A 105 0.33 11.84 -10.90
CA LEU A 105 1.37 11.31 -10.05
C LEU A 105 2.60 12.21 -10.07
N GLN A 106 3.10 12.53 -8.89
CA GLN A 106 4.35 13.29 -8.72
C GLN A 106 5.56 12.37 -8.79
N ASN A 107 5.48 11.21 -8.13
CA ASN A 107 6.48 10.16 -8.23
C ASN A 107 5.81 8.81 -8.49
N VAL A 108 6.50 7.94 -9.23
CA VAL A 108 6.03 6.62 -9.63
C VAL A 108 7.17 5.62 -9.50
N TRP A 109 6.87 4.53 -8.83
CA TRP A 109 7.70 3.35 -8.65
C TRP A 109 7.00 2.13 -9.24
N ARG A 110 7.75 1.06 -9.47
CA ARG A 110 7.22 -0.20 -9.97
C ARG A 110 7.77 -1.38 -9.19
N ILE A 111 6.89 -2.31 -8.84
CA ILE A 111 7.27 -3.61 -8.27
C ILE A 111 8.02 -4.39 -9.36
N PRO A 112 9.26 -4.85 -9.12
CA PRO A 112 10.04 -5.55 -10.14
C PRO A 112 9.41 -6.89 -10.54
N GLY A 113 9.73 -7.35 -11.75
CA GLY A 113 9.29 -8.65 -12.28
C GLY A 113 8.03 -8.60 -13.14
N ALA A 114 7.76 -9.69 -13.86
CA ALA A 114 6.51 -9.85 -14.61
C ALA A 114 5.34 -10.19 -13.66
N PRO A 115 4.07 -9.93 -14.04
CA PRO A 115 2.91 -10.21 -13.18
C PRO A 115 2.89 -11.62 -12.59
N GLU A 116 3.19 -12.63 -13.41
CA GLU A 116 3.21 -14.04 -13.00
C GLU A 116 4.41 -14.44 -12.12
N ASP A 117 5.47 -13.63 -12.08
CA ASP A 117 6.70 -13.94 -11.32
C ASP A 117 6.60 -13.56 -9.84
N VAL A 118 5.74 -12.58 -9.53
CA VAL A 118 5.56 -12.06 -8.16
C VAL A 118 4.09 -12.14 -7.79
N VAL A 119 3.77 -13.12 -6.95
CA VAL A 119 2.40 -13.48 -6.57
C VAL A 119 2.24 -13.45 -5.06
N LEU A 120 1.20 -12.77 -4.57
CA LEU A 120 0.77 -12.83 -3.18
C LEU A 120 -0.24 -13.96 -2.98
N ALA A 121 0.03 -14.83 -2.01
CA ALA A 121 -0.92 -15.84 -1.58
C ALA A 121 -2.16 -15.21 -0.92
N PRO A 122 -3.30 -15.92 -0.84
CA PRO A 122 -4.48 -15.45 -0.11
C PRO A 122 -4.16 -14.99 1.32
N GLY A 123 -4.51 -13.75 1.66
CA GLY A 123 -4.26 -13.14 2.96
C GLY A 123 -2.79 -12.82 3.27
N ALA A 124 -1.89 -12.95 2.30
CA ALA A 124 -0.50 -12.52 2.46
C ALA A 124 -0.36 -11.04 2.11
N SER A 125 0.60 -10.39 2.77
CA SER A 125 0.94 -8.98 2.56
C SER A 125 2.32 -8.82 1.93
N ALA A 126 2.51 -7.70 1.23
CA ALA A 126 3.79 -7.18 0.81
C ALA A 126 4.00 -5.80 1.42
N LEU A 127 5.15 -5.61 2.07
CA LEU A 127 5.51 -4.37 2.72
C LEU A 127 6.51 -3.61 1.86
N ILE A 128 6.22 -2.34 1.60
CA ILE A 128 7.06 -1.44 0.81
C ILE A 128 7.55 -0.34 1.74
N ALA A 129 8.85 -0.34 2.02
CA ALA A 129 9.50 0.63 2.88
C ALA A 129 9.92 1.89 2.11
N HIS A 130 10.00 3.01 2.83
CA HIS A 130 10.82 4.13 2.42
C HIS A 130 12.29 3.69 2.47
N ASP A 131 12.81 3.43 3.67
CA ASP A 131 14.13 2.83 3.88
C ASP A 131 13.96 1.46 4.58
N GLY A 132 14.42 0.38 3.96
CA GLY A 132 14.26 -1.02 4.37
C GLY A 132 15.18 -1.45 5.52
N VAL A 133 15.27 -0.64 6.58
CA VAL A 133 16.23 -0.80 7.68
C VAL A 133 15.53 -0.91 9.04
N ASN A 134 16.32 -1.16 10.09
CA ASN A 134 15.84 -1.03 11.46
C ASN A 134 16.05 0.43 11.89
N HIS A 135 14.96 1.16 12.16
CA HIS A 135 15.01 2.60 12.42
C HIS A 135 15.37 2.97 13.86
N ALA A 136 15.66 2.00 14.73
CA ALA A 136 16.12 2.30 16.07
C ALA A 136 17.48 3.03 16.05
N PRO A 137 17.71 4.03 16.93
CA PRO A 137 16.85 4.45 18.04
C PRO A 137 15.89 5.62 17.69
N PHE A 138 15.73 5.98 16.42
CA PHE A 138 14.93 7.14 15.98
C PHE A 138 13.44 6.83 15.88
N SER A 139 13.09 5.58 15.55
CA SER A 139 11.73 5.09 15.48
C SER A 139 11.66 3.65 16.02
N PRO A 140 10.52 3.20 16.60
CA PRO A 140 10.34 1.81 17.01
C PRO A 140 10.08 0.86 15.82
N VAL A 141 9.84 1.40 14.62
CA VAL A 141 9.54 0.64 13.40
C VAL A 141 10.79 -0.12 12.93
N ASP A 142 10.60 -1.37 12.52
CA ASP A 142 11.64 -2.22 11.90
C ASP A 142 11.16 -2.67 10.53
N LEU A 143 11.78 -2.15 9.46
CA LEU A 143 11.44 -2.43 8.06
C LEU A 143 12.46 -3.37 7.39
N THR A 144 13.35 -4.02 8.16
CA THR A 144 14.30 -5.00 7.60
C THR A 144 13.64 -6.24 6.99
N GLY A 145 12.34 -6.45 7.25
CA GLY A 145 11.51 -7.51 6.68
C GLY A 145 10.65 -7.06 5.49
N ALA A 146 10.81 -5.83 5.00
CA ALA A 146 10.07 -5.34 3.85
C ALA A 146 10.34 -6.17 2.60
N SER A 147 9.34 -6.27 1.72
CA SER A 147 9.47 -6.92 0.42
C SER A 147 10.30 -6.06 -0.53
N TRP A 148 10.08 -4.75 -0.50
CA TRP A 148 10.87 -3.77 -1.24
C TRP A 148 11.10 -2.48 -0.47
N GLU A 149 12.10 -1.71 -0.89
CA GLU A 149 12.31 -0.31 -0.51
C GLU A 149 12.36 0.61 -1.73
N ALA A 150 12.13 1.90 -1.51
CA ALA A 150 12.13 2.92 -2.54
C ALA A 150 13.48 3.65 -2.64
N PHE A 151 14.55 2.87 -2.84
CA PHE A 151 15.90 3.39 -2.92
C PHE A 151 16.12 4.31 -4.13
N VAL A 152 16.63 5.50 -3.87
CA VAL A 152 17.01 6.51 -4.83
C VAL A 152 18.55 6.53 -4.99
N ASP A 153 19.05 6.04 -6.13
CA ASP A 153 20.50 5.96 -6.42
C ASP A 153 21.10 7.34 -6.78
N ARG A 154 21.17 8.22 -5.78
CA ARG A 154 21.72 9.59 -5.86
C ARG A 154 22.74 9.88 -4.77
N GLY A 155 23.16 8.87 -4.00
CA GLY A 155 24.29 8.88 -3.08
C GLY A 155 24.02 9.43 -1.67
N HIS A 156 22.76 9.63 -1.31
CA HIS A 156 22.35 10.14 0.01
C HIS A 156 21.31 9.26 0.70
N ASP A 157 20.62 8.42 -0.06
CA ASP A 157 19.70 7.39 0.42
C ASP A 157 20.45 6.15 0.92
N GLU A 158 19.91 5.45 1.91
CA GLU A 158 20.49 4.25 2.52
C GLU A 158 19.95 2.99 1.83
N ASP A 159 20.75 2.41 0.92
CA ASP A 159 20.46 1.13 0.27
C ASP A 159 20.63 -0.03 1.27
N SER A 160 19.54 -0.69 1.62
CA SER A 160 19.52 -1.83 2.53
C SER A 160 20.05 -3.07 1.81
N PRO A 161 21.06 -3.77 2.35
CA PRO A 161 21.53 -5.01 1.73
C PRO A 161 20.56 -6.20 1.95
N LEU A 162 19.45 -6.00 2.64
CA LEU A 162 18.49 -7.03 3.03
C LEU A 162 17.13 -6.92 2.32
N VAL A 163 16.83 -5.77 1.75
CA VAL A 163 15.55 -5.46 1.13
C VAL A 163 15.78 -5.16 -0.35
N ASP A 164 14.96 -5.72 -1.22
CA ASP A 164 15.11 -5.51 -2.66
C ASP A 164 14.58 -4.11 -3.06
N ASN A 165 15.11 -3.53 -4.12
CA ASN A 165 14.69 -2.19 -4.56
C ASN A 165 13.47 -2.24 -5.50
N LEU A 166 12.57 -1.28 -5.35
CA LEU A 166 11.61 -0.92 -6.39
C LEU A 166 12.33 -0.36 -7.64
N GLU A 167 11.66 -0.43 -8.78
CA GLU A 167 12.12 0.23 -10.01
C GLU A 167 11.69 1.71 -10.00
N GLU A 168 12.64 2.66 -10.07
CA GLU A 168 12.36 4.10 -10.25
C GLU A 168 11.82 4.35 -11.67
N VAL A 169 10.53 4.66 -11.82
CA VAL A 169 9.90 4.94 -13.12
C VAL A 169 9.87 6.45 -13.41
N HIS A 170 9.45 7.23 -12.42
CA HIS A 170 9.43 8.69 -12.51
C HIS A 170 9.61 9.27 -11.12
N PHE A 171 10.76 9.88 -10.83
CA PHE A 171 11.00 10.51 -9.55
C PHE A 171 11.54 11.94 -9.72
N THR A 172 10.83 12.90 -9.13
CA THR A 172 11.18 14.32 -9.21
C THR A 172 11.61 14.91 -7.87
N GLY A 173 11.58 14.10 -6.82
CA GLY A 173 12.05 14.46 -5.49
C GLY A 173 13.57 14.57 -5.39
N GLY A 174 14.02 14.78 -4.15
CA GLY A 174 15.42 14.99 -3.81
C GLY A 174 16.20 13.69 -3.73
N TYR A 175 16.50 13.30 -2.49
CA TYR A 175 17.37 12.17 -2.19
C TYR A 175 16.61 10.94 -1.73
N ASP A 176 15.41 11.09 -1.18
CA ASP A 176 14.62 9.97 -0.67
C ASP A 176 13.15 10.13 -1.12
N TRP A 177 12.40 9.04 -1.25
CA TRP A 177 10.95 9.09 -1.54
C TRP A 177 10.13 9.47 -0.31
N LEU A 178 10.36 10.69 0.18
CA LEU A 178 9.59 11.25 1.27
C LEU A 178 8.18 11.62 0.79
N MET A 179 7.20 10.77 1.11
CA MET A 179 5.80 11.13 1.04
C MET A 179 5.50 12.20 2.08
N THR A 180 4.67 13.19 1.74
CA THR A 180 4.40 14.32 2.64
C THR A 180 3.88 13.84 4.00
N VAL A 181 4.58 14.19 5.09
CA VAL A 181 4.15 13.85 6.46
C VAL A 181 2.82 14.51 6.85
N PHE A 182 2.36 15.50 6.07
CA PHE A 182 1.07 16.17 6.25
C PHE A 182 -0.13 15.38 5.71
N GLY A 183 0.08 14.19 5.15
CA GLY A 183 -0.99 13.38 4.56
C GLY A 183 -0.80 13.22 3.06
N PRO A 184 -0.23 12.11 2.56
CA PRO A 184 -0.13 11.84 1.14
C PRO A 184 -1.43 11.19 0.60
N SER A 185 -1.59 11.23 -0.72
CA SER A 185 -2.53 10.36 -1.42
C SER A 185 -1.69 9.37 -2.19
N VAL A 186 -1.97 8.10 -2.02
CA VAL A 186 -1.20 7.00 -2.63
C VAL A 186 -2.13 6.18 -3.48
N VAL A 187 -1.65 5.75 -4.65
CA VAL A 187 -2.38 4.83 -5.54
C VAL A 187 -1.50 3.64 -5.88
N VAL A 188 -2.16 2.50 -6.13
CA VAL A 188 -1.60 1.34 -6.80
C VAL A 188 -2.27 1.21 -8.16
N LEU A 189 -1.49 0.95 -9.21
CA LEU A 189 -1.97 0.89 -10.59
C LEU A 189 -1.61 -0.43 -11.27
N GLU A 190 -2.55 -0.97 -12.03
CA GLU A 190 -2.34 -2.03 -13.02
C GLU A 190 -2.39 -1.40 -14.42
N LEU A 191 -1.25 -1.40 -15.10
CA LEU A 191 -1.11 -0.82 -16.45
C LEU A 191 -0.60 -1.89 -17.42
N GLU A 192 -1.14 -1.87 -18.64
CA GLU A 192 -0.67 -2.73 -19.74
C GLU A 192 0.80 -2.46 -20.12
N SER A 193 1.24 -1.20 -19.99
CA SER A 193 2.63 -0.80 -20.15
C SER A 193 2.91 0.55 -19.51
N GLU A 194 4.20 0.86 -19.29
CA GLU A 194 4.66 2.17 -18.81
C GLU A 194 4.25 3.33 -19.73
N ASP A 195 4.04 3.09 -21.03
CA ASP A 195 3.61 4.12 -21.99
C ASP A 195 2.24 4.72 -21.65
N ALA A 196 1.42 4.01 -20.86
CA ALA A 196 0.15 4.52 -20.35
C ALA A 196 0.33 5.61 -19.28
N LEU A 197 1.53 5.77 -18.70
CA LEU A 197 1.90 6.89 -17.82
C LEU A 197 2.26 8.12 -18.66
N GLU A 198 1.22 8.82 -19.13
CA GLU A 198 1.41 9.98 -19.99
C GLU A 198 2.08 11.14 -19.24
N PRO A 199 3.06 11.84 -19.85
CA PRO A 199 3.72 12.97 -19.20
C PRO A 199 2.81 14.19 -19.14
N ALA A 200 2.75 14.86 -17.98
CA ALA A 200 2.05 16.12 -17.79
C ALA A 200 2.96 17.20 -17.18
N LEU A 201 2.66 18.46 -17.48
CA LEU A 201 3.27 19.63 -16.84
C LEU A 201 2.18 20.46 -16.17
N ARG A 202 2.25 20.64 -14.85
CA ARG A 202 1.31 21.45 -14.06
C ARG A 202 2.10 22.31 -13.10
N ASP A 203 1.91 23.63 -13.16
CA ASP A 203 2.57 24.58 -12.25
C ASP A 203 4.10 24.42 -12.11
N GLY A 204 4.76 23.98 -13.20
CA GLY A 204 6.21 23.73 -13.23
C GLY A 204 6.63 22.32 -12.79
N TRP A 205 5.71 21.51 -12.29
CA TRP A 205 5.93 20.12 -11.92
C TRP A 205 5.82 19.18 -13.12
N ARG A 206 6.81 18.30 -13.26
CA ARG A 206 6.80 17.22 -14.24
C ARG A 206 6.10 16.03 -13.59
N LEU A 207 4.95 15.66 -14.12
CA LEU A 207 4.07 14.65 -13.56
C LEU A 207 3.87 13.51 -14.56
N ARG A 208 3.31 12.41 -14.07
CA ARG A 208 2.70 11.36 -14.89
C ARG A 208 1.21 11.32 -14.67
N THR A 209 0.45 10.88 -15.66
CA THR A 209 -0.99 10.65 -15.51
C THR A 209 -1.32 9.22 -15.85
N ALA A 210 -2.23 8.64 -15.08
CA ALA A 210 -2.85 7.35 -15.38
C ALA A 210 -4.37 7.54 -15.37
N PRO A 211 -5.10 6.80 -16.21
CA PRO A 211 -6.55 6.89 -16.20
C PRO A 211 -7.10 6.21 -14.93
N VAL A 212 -8.24 6.68 -14.42
CA VAL A 212 -8.79 6.19 -13.15
C VAL A 212 -9.12 4.70 -13.18
N GLU A 213 -9.45 4.13 -14.34
CA GLU A 213 -9.69 2.68 -14.49
C GLU A 213 -8.46 1.79 -14.25
N ALA A 214 -7.26 2.39 -14.24
CA ALA A 214 -6.02 1.66 -13.91
C ALA A 214 -5.79 1.55 -12.39
N VAL A 215 -6.54 2.29 -11.58
CA VAL A 215 -6.36 2.30 -10.12
C VAL A 215 -6.88 0.98 -9.55
N VAL A 216 -5.97 0.21 -8.98
CA VAL A 216 -6.25 -1.05 -8.26
C VAL A 216 -6.80 -0.74 -6.88
N ASP A 217 -6.16 0.19 -6.17
CA ASP A 217 -6.58 0.70 -4.88
C ASP A 217 -5.90 2.05 -4.59
N ALA A 218 -6.48 2.84 -3.69
CA ALA A 218 -5.98 4.14 -3.30
C ALA A 218 -6.33 4.50 -1.85
N VAL A 219 -5.57 5.45 -1.30
CA VAL A 219 -5.88 6.07 0.00
C VAL A 219 -5.65 7.58 -0.09
N GLU A 220 -6.61 8.37 0.38
CA GLU A 220 -6.54 9.83 0.48
C GLU A 220 -6.37 10.25 1.94
N THR A 221 -5.18 10.73 2.30
CA THR A 221 -4.99 11.42 3.57
C THR A 221 -4.71 12.90 3.34
N LEU A 222 -5.15 13.74 4.28
CA LEU A 222 -4.98 15.19 4.24
C LEU A 222 -4.45 15.72 5.59
N MET A 223 -4.14 17.01 5.64
CA MET A 223 -3.52 17.66 6.79
C MET A 223 -4.40 17.64 8.04
N ASP A 224 -5.70 17.89 7.86
CA ASP A 224 -6.67 18.01 8.94
C ASP A 224 -8.11 17.94 8.39
N ALA A 225 -9.10 18.00 9.28
CA ALA A 225 -10.52 17.97 8.94
C ALA A 225 -10.99 19.15 8.06
N ASP A 226 -10.28 20.28 8.08
CA ASP A 226 -10.63 21.48 7.29
C ASP A 226 -10.03 21.43 5.88
N SER A 227 -9.24 20.40 5.56
CA SER A 227 -8.50 20.27 4.31
C SER A 227 -9.29 19.63 3.16
N ALA A 228 -10.59 19.35 3.30
CA ALA A 228 -11.39 18.67 2.27
C ALA A 228 -11.28 19.27 0.84
N ALA A 229 -11.08 20.59 0.72
CA ALA A 229 -10.88 21.26 -0.57
C ALA A 229 -9.56 20.92 -1.28
N PHE A 230 -8.64 20.23 -0.59
CA PHE A 230 -7.31 19.83 -1.05
C PHE A 230 -7.25 18.39 -1.57
N LYS A 231 -8.38 17.66 -1.62
CA LYS A 231 -8.43 16.29 -2.17
C LYS A 231 -7.74 16.17 -3.53
N ARG A 232 -6.92 15.13 -3.69
CA ARG A 232 -6.10 14.86 -4.89
C ARG A 232 -6.62 13.73 -5.75
N LEU A 233 -7.38 12.80 -5.17
CA LEU A 233 -8.06 11.74 -5.90
C LEU A 233 -9.41 12.21 -6.44
N PRO A 234 -9.76 11.83 -7.69
CA PRO A 234 -11.13 11.94 -8.19
C PRO A 234 -12.13 11.17 -7.31
N GLU A 235 -13.37 11.65 -7.23
CA GLU A 235 -14.44 11.02 -6.43
C GLU A 235 -14.74 9.58 -6.86
N ALA A 236 -14.46 9.21 -8.12
CA ALA A 236 -14.61 7.85 -8.62
C ALA A 236 -13.51 6.89 -8.16
N VAL A 237 -12.43 7.40 -7.57
CA VAL A 237 -11.31 6.63 -7.02
C VAL A 237 -11.37 6.63 -5.49
N ASP A 238 -11.62 7.79 -4.89
CA ASP A 238 -11.81 7.90 -3.45
C ASP A 238 -12.73 9.09 -3.13
N ALA A 239 -13.92 8.82 -2.60
CA ALA A 239 -14.92 9.82 -2.25
C ALA A 239 -14.56 10.60 -0.97
N GLY A 240 -13.75 10.02 -0.09
CA GLY A 240 -13.47 10.51 1.25
C GLY A 240 -12.03 10.92 1.48
N PHE A 241 -11.70 11.14 2.74
CA PHE A 241 -10.33 11.31 3.20
C PHE A 241 -10.25 11.08 4.72
N LEU A 242 -9.06 10.83 5.22
CA LEU A 242 -8.80 10.89 6.66
C LEU A 242 -7.53 11.69 6.95
N HIS A 243 -7.25 11.90 8.23
CA HIS A 243 -6.06 12.62 8.66
C HIS A 243 -5.60 12.09 10.02
N ALA A 244 -4.28 12.01 10.20
CA ALA A 244 -3.67 11.79 11.50
C ALA A 244 -3.86 13.02 12.42
N SER A 245 -3.38 12.93 13.66
CA SER A 245 -3.45 14.05 14.61
C SER A 245 -2.44 15.16 14.33
N GLY A 246 -1.43 14.89 13.49
CA GLY A 246 -0.43 15.84 13.05
C GLY A 246 0.76 15.16 12.37
N THR A 247 1.84 15.91 12.20
CA THR A 247 3.12 15.37 11.70
C THR A 247 3.99 14.89 12.86
N TYR A 248 4.83 13.91 12.59
CA TYR A 248 5.78 13.30 13.55
C TYR A 248 5.10 12.73 14.80
N THR A 249 3.90 12.19 14.64
CA THR A 249 3.10 11.59 15.73
C THR A 249 3.38 10.11 15.91
N GLY A 250 3.97 9.44 14.90
CA GLY A 250 4.08 7.99 14.87
C GLY A 250 2.72 7.30 14.67
N GLU A 251 1.77 7.98 14.04
CA GLU A 251 0.45 7.42 13.70
C GLU A 251 0.45 6.94 12.25
N SER A 252 -0.24 5.84 11.99
CA SER A 252 -0.53 5.34 10.64
C SER A 252 -2.04 5.28 10.41
N VAL A 253 -2.44 5.10 9.15
CA VAL A 253 -3.83 4.80 8.80
C VAL A 253 -3.93 3.34 8.41
N ARG A 254 -4.89 2.61 8.99
CA ARG A 254 -5.09 1.18 8.75
C ARG A 254 -6.51 0.89 8.32
N ARG A 255 -6.64 0.02 7.32
CA ARG A 255 -7.91 -0.39 6.75
C ARG A 255 -8.74 -1.15 7.77
N VAL A 256 -10.00 -0.77 7.94
CA VAL A 256 -10.91 -1.39 8.90
C VAL A 256 -11.44 -2.71 8.37
N ARG A 257 -11.87 -3.58 9.29
CA ARG A 257 -12.55 -4.83 8.94
C ARG A 257 -14.04 -4.75 9.30
N ALA A 258 -14.89 -4.93 8.31
CA ALA A 258 -16.34 -5.12 8.48
C ALA A 258 -16.67 -6.61 8.41
N ASP A 259 -17.26 -7.17 9.47
CA ASP A 259 -17.59 -8.59 9.58
C ASP A 259 -16.40 -9.55 9.29
N GLY A 260 -15.18 -9.11 9.62
CA GLY A 260 -13.94 -9.87 9.45
C GLY A 260 -13.27 -9.73 8.08
N VAL A 261 -13.89 -9.01 7.15
CA VAL A 261 -13.36 -8.73 5.80
C VAL A 261 -12.84 -7.30 5.75
N LEU A 262 -11.72 -7.06 5.07
CA LEU A 262 -11.23 -5.69 4.83
C LEU A 262 -12.29 -4.91 4.05
N GLN A 263 -12.63 -3.73 4.57
CA GLN A 263 -13.62 -2.87 3.95
C GLN A 263 -12.97 -2.05 2.84
N ASP A 264 -13.64 -1.99 1.70
CA ASP A 264 -13.25 -1.17 0.56
C ASP A 264 -14.53 -0.65 -0.12
N THR A 265 -14.80 0.64 0.06
CA THR A 265 -15.99 1.33 -0.43
C THR A 265 -15.63 2.50 -1.35
N ASP A 266 -14.36 2.57 -1.77
CA ASP A 266 -13.76 3.72 -2.45
C ASP A 266 -13.97 5.02 -1.65
N ASP A 267 -13.90 4.93 -0.31
CA ASP A 267 -14.07 6.07 0.61
C ASP A 267 -13.13 5.92 1.81
N SER A 268 -11.99 6.62 1.75
CA SER A 268 -10.98 6.59 2.81
C SER A 268 -11.53 6.96 4.20
N SER A 269 -12.58 7.78 4.29
CA SER A 269 -13.20 8.14 5.58
C SER A 269 -13.98 6.97 6.20
N ALA A 270 -14.44 6.03 5.38
CA ALA A 270 -15.17 4.85 5.81
C ALA A 270 -14.24 3.63 5.98
N ASP A 271 -13.21 3.54 5.14
CA ASP A 271 -12.40 2.34 4.96
C ASP A 271 -11.18 2.29 5.87
N PHE A 272 -10.74 3.42 6.43
CA PHE A 272 -9.54 3.49 7.26
C PHE A 272 -9.81 4.13 8.64
N GLU A 273 -9.02 3.73 9.61
CA GLU A 273 -8.91 4.38 10.92
C GLU A 273 -7.46 4.79 11.21
N VAL A 274 -7.28 5.80 12.07
CA VAL A 274 -5.95 6.18 12.56
C VAL A 274 -5.58 5.28 13.73
N ILE A 275 -4.40 4.66 13.67
CA ILE A 275 -3.83 3.89 14.78
C ILE A 275 -2.61 4.58 15.36
N ALA A 276 -2.42 4.43 16.68
CA ALA A 276 -1.41 5.16 17.44
C ALA A 276 0.01 4.60 17.31
N THR A 277 0.17 3.42 16.70
CA THR A 277 1.46 2.76 16.54
C THR A 277 1.40 2.00 15.22
N PRO A 278 2.36 2.20 14.30
CA PRO A 278 2.38 1.49 13.04
C PRO A 278 2.70 0.01 13.26
N GLU A 279 2.05 -0.87 12.51
CA GLU A 279 2.18 -2.33 12.66
C GLU A 279 2.60 -2.97 11.32
N PRO A 280 3.85 -2.76 10.85
CA PRO A 280 4.31 -3.33 9.59
C PRO A 280 4.23 -4.87 9.59
N GLY A 281 3.51 -5.45 8.63
CA GLY A 281 3.33 -6.90 8.50
C GLY A 281 2.33 -7.50 9.50
N GLY A 282 1.39 -6.69 9.99
CA GLY A 282 0.46 -7.02 11.08
C GLY A 282 -0.81 -7.75 10.68
#